data_AF-A0A955KG71-F1
#
_entry.id   AF-A0A955KG71-F1
#
_cell.length_a   1.000
_cell.length_b   1.000
_cell.length_c   1.000
_cell.angle_alpha   90.00
_cell.angle_beta   90.00
_cell.angle_gamma   90.00
#
_symmetry.space_group_name_H-M   'P 1'
#
loop_
_entity.id
_entity.type
_entity.pdbx_description
1 polymer ?
#
loop_
_entity_poly.entity_id
_entity_poly.type
_entity_poly.pdbx_seq_one_letter_code
_entity_poly.pdbx_strand_id
1 'polypeptide(L)'
;MSDKSDSSVKLFSYSDDQPVDGKGILIPRKGDWHPKHTFTPLNARSSSTRSAKRVALSFFGLCALIILGTSGYGVVSQANLASAPTVTIIDPYTKNATTLEYGPQDSLSKNNLFIETRDAFIEEGLTFIEADISKKQLRFFENGVLLVSAEILRTGDPGSRWGVPSGLYKVERKDEKLFTTTGQVFLPWQITFQGNYIIHGWPTYPGGELVAEDFAGGGIRLSDESAEKLFEHVKKDMPVLVHIDTKETRDQFIYETQIPELDLKHYFVADIDNGTVLASKGYEEQLPVASLVKLMTAVVATEKLSLDGRVRVISPTFVTSLIPRLAERSSVSVYSLLQLLLVESSNEAAETIAGEVGRAEFLEAMNAKARQLGMMNTNFADPSGLSSENVSSIEDLYTLTKYIYKNKRFIFDITANETLSNVYVGGEFDGLVNFNGAEDMDSFIGGKVGETIAAGQTSISLHKIQFQTKDRTLVVILLGSENRTEDIGTLLSYVANRFSH
;
A
#
# COMPACT_ATOMS: atom_id res chain seq x y z
N MET A 1 -25.99 -18.49 56.61
CA MET A 1 -24.66 -18.34 57.22
C MET A 1 -23.68 -19.00 56.28
N SER A 2 -22.94 -18.21 55.48
CA SER A 2 -21.47 -18.03 55.59
C SER A 2 -20.73 -19.32 55.15
N ASP A 3 -19.90 -19.36 54.11
CA ASP A 3 -18.77 -18.44 53.89
C ASP A 3 -18.22 -18.44 52.45
N LYS A 4 -17.57 -17.34 52.08
CA LYS A 4 -16.76 -17.12 50.87
C LYS A 4 -15.29 -17.48 51.14
N SER A 5 -14.57 -17.97 50.14
CA SER A 5 -13.12 -17.78 49.86
C SER A 5 -12.69 -18.90 48.91
N ASP A 6 -11.84 -18.79 47.90
CA ASP A 6 -11.00 -17.74 47.34
C ASP A 6 -10.42 -18.41 46.08
N SER A 7 -10.59 -17.83 44.90
CA SER A 7 -10.00 -18.35 43.65
C SER A 7 -9.06 -17.29 43.10
N SER A 8 -7.87 -17.24 43.68
CA SER A 8 -6.75 -16.43 43.23
C SER A 8 -6.38 -16.77 41.79
N VAL A 9 -6.57 -15.81 40.88
CA VAL A 9 -6.05 -15.82 39.51
C VAL A 9 -4.53 -15.75 39.58
N LYS A 10 -3.85 -16.77 39.04
CA LYS A 10 -2.40 -16.73 38.82
C LYS A 10 -2.10 -15.82 37.63
N LEU A 11 -1.59 -14.62 37.92
CA LEU A 11 -0.97 -13.75 36.94
C LEU A 11 0.39 -14.36 36.54
N PHE A 12 0.57 -14.66 35.26
CA PHE A 12 1.90 -14.92 34.70
C PHE A 12 2.57 -13.56 34.46
N SER A 13 3.59 -13.23 35.25
CA SER A 13 4.52 -12.12 34.95
C SER A 13 5.70 -12.67 34.16
N TYR A 14 5.88 -12.20 32.92
CA TYR A 14 7.13 -12.39 32.20
C TYR A 14 8.17 -11.40 32.74
N SER A 15 9.36 -11.91 33.11
CA SER A 15 10.39 -11.21 33.88
C SER A 15 11.26 -10.22 33.08
N ASP A 16 10.87 -9.81 31.87
CA ASP A 16 11.68 -8.91 31.03
C ASP A 16 11.25 -7.44 31.08
N ASP A 17 10.20 -7.08 31.84
CA ASP A 17 9.72 -5.70 32.04
C ASP A 17 10.14 -5.11 33.41
N GLN A 18 11.37 -5.35 33.86
CA GLN A 18 11.94 -4.62 35.00
C GLN A 18 13.05 -3.68 34.52
N PRO A 19 12.93 -2.35 34.72
CA PRO A 19 13.97 -1.41 34.35
C PRO A 19 15.25 -1.74 35.11
N VAL A 20 16.33 -2.02 34.38
CA VAL A 20 17.66 -2.27 34.96
C VAL A 20 18.36 -0.93 35.12
N ASP A 21 18.80 -0.65 36.34
CA ASP A 21 19.50 0.58 36.69
C ASP A 21 20.91 0.60 36.05
N GLY A 22 21.08 1.41 35.01
CA GLY A 22 22.25 1.42 34.13
C GLY A 22 22.93 2.78 34.04
N LYS A 23 23.74 3.11 35.05
CA LYS A 23 24.88 4.05 35.06
C LYS A 23 24.79 5.28 34.13
N GLY A 24 24.08 6.31 34.59
CA GLY A 24 24.31 7.71 34.22
C GLY A 24 24.31 8.57 35.48
N ILE A 25 25.42 9.25 35.77
CA ILE A 25 25.66 9.97 37.03
C ILE A 25 24.79 11.24 37.11
N LEU A 26 24.13 11.44 38.25
CA LEU A 26 23.49 12.69 38.67
C LEU A 26 24.53 13.75 39.07
N ILE A 27 24.45 14.95 38.49
CA ILE A 27 24.93 16.21 39.10
C ILE A 27 23.80 17.25 39.00
N PRO A 28 23.23 17.75 40.11
CA PRO A 28 22.22 18.81 40.08
C PRO A 28 22.76 20.23 40.34
N ARG A 29 22.06 21.19 39.72
CA ARG A 29 22.08 22.69 39.81
C ARG A 29 23.22 23.38 39.04
N LYS A 30 22.97 24.36 38.15
CA LYS A 30 21.94 25.42 38.13
C LYS A 30 21.93 26.08 36.72
N GLY A 31 20.76 26.30 36.12
CA GLY A 31 20.57 27.25 35.01
C GLY A 31 20.07 26.66 33.67
N ASP A 32 18.76 26.74 33.47
CA ASP A 32 18.00 26.88 32.22
C ASP A 32 18.54 26.27 30.90
N TRP A 33 18.07 25.07 30.54
CA TRP A 33 17.77 24.74 29.14
C TRP A 33 16.85 23.50 29.02
N HIS A 34 15.68 23.67 28.40
CA HIS A 34 14.79 22.57 27.97
C HIS A 34 15.03 22.28 26.48
N PRO A 35 15.25 21.03 26.03
CA PRO A 35 15.00 20.68 24.63
C PRO A 35 13.48 20.56 24.44
N LYS A 36 12.91 21.47 23.65
CA LYS A 36 11.49 21.47 23.28
C LYS A 36 11.27 20.56 22.08
N HIS A 37 10.32 19.64 22.17
CA HIS A 37 9.55 19.24 20.98
C HIS A 37 8.81 20.48 20.48
N THR A 38 9.04 20.90 19.24
CA THR A 38 8.32 22.03 18.65
C THR A 38 6.99 21.57 18.08
N PHE A 39 5.95 21.59 18.90
CA PHE A 39 4.58 21.76 18.43
C PHE A 39 4.29 23.26 18.29
N THR A 40 3.59 23.66 17.24
CA THR A 40 3.10 25.04 17.10
C THR A 40 1.62 25.10 17.46
N PRO A 41 1.24 25.44 18.71
CA PRO A 41 -0.15 25.74 19.04
C PRO A 41 -0.51 27.19 18.69
N LEU A 42 -1.66 27.39 18.05
CA LEU A 42 -2.26 28.71 17.86
C LEU A 42 -2.80 29.24 19.20
N ASN A 43 -2.03 30.11 19.86
CA ASN A 43 -2.55 30.94 20.95
C ASN A 43 -3.23 32.19 20.38
N ALA A 44 -4.53 32.33 20.68
CA ALA A 44 -5.31 33.52 20.41
C ALA A 44 -4.74 34.72 21.18
N ARG A 45 -4.16 35.69 20.47
CA ARG A 45 -3.87 37.02 21.03
C ARG A 45 -5.12 37.88 20.95
N SER A 46 -5.74 38.13 22.10
CA SER A 46 -6.64 39.27 22.28
C SER A 46 -5.84 40.57 22.15
N SER A 47 -6.14 41.40 21.16
CA SER A 47 -5.66 42.79 21.14
C SER A 47 -6.79 43.70 21.63
N SER A 48 -6.61 44.25 22.83
CA SER A 48 -7.34 45.41 23.30
C SER A 48 -6.61 46.67 22.85
N THR A 49 -7.27 47.58 22.14
CA THR A 49 -6.99 49.01 22.27
C THR A 49 -8.29 49.81 22.07
N ARG A 50 -8.48 50.81 22.94
CA ARG A 50 -9.59 51.76 22.97
C ARG A 50 -9.22 53.06 22.26
N SER A 51 -10.28 53.79 21.88
CA SER A 51 -10.40 55.25 21.68
C SER A 51 -10.06 55.77 20.26
N ALA A 52 -10.77 56.72 19.64
CA ALA A 52 -11.81 57.64 20.09
C ALA A 52 -12.55 58.34 18.91
N LYS A 53 -13.80 58.79 19.20
CA LYS A 53 -14.53 60.00 18.73
C LYS A 53 -15.12 60.12 17.29
N ARG A 54 -16.48 60.07 17.29
CA ARG A 54 -17.52 61.02 16.80
C ARG A 54 -17.33 61.78 15.46
N VAL A 55 -18.38 61.78 14.59
CA VAL A 55 -19.35 62.88 14.29
C VAL A 55 -20.05 62.63 12.93
N ALA A 56 -21.41 62.58 12.95
CA ALA A 56 -22.45 63.14 12.03
C ALA A 56 -22.33 62.96 10.48
N LEU A 57 -23.35 63.03 9.61
CA LEU A 57 -24.82 63.15 9.59
C LEU A 57 -25.21 62.90 8.10
N SER A 58 -26.44 62.41 7.86
CA SER A 58 -27.34 62.80 6.75
C SER A 58 -27.21 62.29 5.30
N PHE A 59 -28.19 61.44 4.94
CA PHE A 59 -29.28 61.62 3.94
C PHE A 59 -29.07 61.59 2.40
N PHE A 60 -30.07 60.93 1.76
CA PHE A 60 -30.42 60.77 0.33
C PHE A 60 -29.65 59.68 -0.46
N GLY A 61 -30.28 58.77 -1.22
CA GLY A 61 -31.67 58.68 -1.65
C GLY A 61 -31.99 57.33 -2.31
N LEU A 62 -33.28 57.08 -2.36
CA LEU A 62 -34.06 55.91 -2.77
C LEU A 62 -33.88 55.50 -4.25
N CYS A 63 -34.09 54.20 -4.53
CA CYS A 63 -34.80 53.60 -5.70
C CYS A 63 -34.00 52.56 -6.51
N ALA A 64 -34.16 51.27 -6.16
CA ALA A 64 -34.84 50.28 -7.02
C ALA A 64 -34.87 48.91 -6.31
N LEU A 65 -36.07 48.51 -5.90
CA LEU A 65 -36.45 47.20 -5.35
C LEU A 65 -37.19 46.42 -6.45
N ILE A 66 -37.21 45.07 -6.31
CA ILE A 66 -37.94 43.99 -7.02
C ILE A 66 -36.88 43.00 -7.58
N ILE A 67 -36.66 41.75 -7.12
CA ILE A 67 -37.39 40.71 -6.35
C ILE A 67 -36.29 39.74 -5.79
N LEU A 68 -36.16 39.50 -4.47
CA LEU A 68 -36.80 38.48 -3.61
C LEU A 68 -36.41 37.00 -3.88
N GLY A 69 -35.69 36.41 -2.91
CA GLY A 69 -35.40 34.98 -2.71
C GLY A 69 -33.98 34.59 -3.13
N THR A 70 -32.99 34.36 -2.26
CA THR A 70 -32.96 33.66 -0.97
C THR A 70 -31.80 34.19 -0.12
N SER A 71 -32.09 34.66 1.09
CA SER A 71 -31.07 34.98 2.10
C SER A 71 -31.44 34.25 3.38
N GLY A 72 -30.53 33.39 3.84
CA GLY A 72 -30.58 32.83 5.19
C GLY A 72 -30.65 31.32 5.23
N TYR A 73 -29.58 30.63 4.84
CA TYR A 73 -29.08 29.39 5.47
C TYR A 73 -27.72 29.10 4.83
N GLY A 74 -26.63 29.49 5.48
CA GLY A 74 -25.29 29.32 4.91
C GLY A 74 -24.17 29.91 5.74
N VAL A 75 -24.32 29.98 7.06
CA VAL A 75 -23.20 30.14 7.98
C VAL A 75 -23.45 29.19 9.15
N VAL A 76 -22.39 28.48 9.56
CA VAL A 76 -22.31 27.46 10.60
C VAL A 76 -22.56 26.01 10.13
N SER A 77 -21.65 25.51 9.29
CA SER A 77 -21.02 24.20 9.54
C SER A 77 -19.63 24.13 8.87
N GLN A 78 -18.73 25.07 9.18
CA GLN A 78 -17.31 24.70 9.18
C GLN A 78 -17.12 23.83 10.43
N ALA A 79 -17.41 22.54 10.28
CA ALA A 79 -16.91 21.55 11.21
C ALA A 79 -15.37 21.71 11.21
N ASN A 80 -14.80 21.80 12.40
CA ASN A 80 -13.37 21.70 12.63
C ASN A 80 -12.84 20.42 11.95
N LEU A 81 -12.34 20.52 10.72
CA LEU A 81 -11.37 19.58 10.20
C LEU A 81 -10.05 19.97 10.84
N ALA A 82 -9.83 19.50 12.08
CA ALA A 82 -8.49 19.42 12.60
C ALA A 82 -7.69 18.58 11.59
N SER A 83 -6.74 19.20 10.89
CA SER A 83 -5.78 18.49 10.07
C SER A 83 -5.12 17.42 10.95
N ALA A 84 -5.16 16.16 10.50
CA ALA A 84 -4.57 15.04 11.21
C ALA A 84 -3.12 15.37 11.61
N PRO A 85 -2.66 14.97 12.82
CA PRO A 85 -1.32 15.26 13.28
C PRO A 85 -0.30 14.69 12.29
N THR A 86 0.63 15.53 11.82
CA THR A 86 1.74 15.10 10.98
C THR A 86 2.87 14.65 11.88
N VAL A 87 3.11 13.36 11.94
CA VAL A 87 4.17 12.80 12.79
C VAL A 87 5.50 13.01 12.08
N THR A 88 6.46 13.59 12.78
CA THR A 88 7.81 13.78 12.23
C THR A 88 8.79 13.02 13.10
N ILE A 89 9.47 12.03 12.52
CA ILE A 89 10.52 11.30 13.21
C ILE A 89 11.86 11.97 12.93
N ILE A 90 12.62 12.22 13.98
CA ILE A 90 13.98 12.74 13.87
C ILE A 90 14.92 11.55 14.06
N ASP A 91 15.70 11.23 13.02
CA ASP A 91 16.75 10.22 13.13
C ASP A 91 17.75 10.65 14.24
N PRO A 92 17.98 9.82 15.28
CA PRO A 92 18.80 10.22 16.42
C PRO A 92 20.29 10.39 16.07
N TYR A 93 20.75 9.81 14.95
CA TYR A 93 22.13 9.86 14.49
C TYR A 93 22.34 10.92 13.39
N THR A 94 21.43 11.00 12.42
CA THR A 94 21.55 11.93 11.28
C THR A 94 20.83 13.26 11.51
N LYS A 95 19.92 13.33 12.50
CA LYS A 95 19.04 14.48 12.81
C LYS A 95 18.11 14.89 11.67
N ASN A 96 17.99 14.07 10.63
CA ASN A 96 17.05 14.32 9.56
C ASN A 96 15.62 14.10 10.08
N ALA A 97 14.77 15.07 9.81
CA ALA A 97 13.35 15.03 10.15
C ALA A 97 12.59 14.43 8.97
N THR A 98 12.05 13.22 9.15
CA THR A 98 11.20 12.53 8.18
C THR A 98 9.77 12.62 8.65
N THR A 99 8.91 13.27 7.86
CA THR A 99 7.47 13.24 8.09
C THR A 99 6.92 11.87 7.71
N LEU A 100 6.19 11.21 8.62
CA LEU A 100 5.49 9.97 8.31
C LEU A 100 4.27 10.28 7.45
N GLU A 101 4.21 9.66 6.28
CA GLU A 101 3.05 9.70 5.40
C GLU A 101 2.19 8.44 5.57
N TYR A 102 0.89 8.54 5.31
CA TYR A 102 0.06 7.33 5.30
C TYR A 102 0.44 6.42 4.11
N GLY A 103 0.56 5.12 4.39
CA GLY A 103 0.90 4.07 3.46
C GLY A 103 2.02 3.15 3.97
N PRO A 104 2.45 2.20 3.13
CA PRO A 104 3.58 1.32 3.43
C PRO A 104 4.87 2.12 3.60
N GLN A 105 5.63 1.81 4.64
CA GLN A 105 6.92 2.43 4.93
C GLN A 105 7.92 1.38 5.41
N ASP A 106 8.87 1.05 4.54
CA ASP A 106 9.93 0.09 4.86
C ASP A 106 10.77 0.50 6.08
N SER A 107 10.89 1.80 6.37
CA SER A 107 11.59 2.31 7.56
C SER A 107 10.98 1.78 8.86
N LEU A 108 9.66 1.60 8.92
CA LEU A 108 8.92 1.09 10.08
C LEU A 108 9.07 -0.44 10.26
N SER A 109 9.71 -1.15 9.31
CA SER A 109 10.18 -2.52 9.54
C SER A 109 11.35 -2.58 10.53
N LYS A 110 12.05 -1.45 10.76
CA LYS A 110 13.13 -1.38 11.74
C LYS A 110 12.53 -1.24 13.14
N ASN A 111 12.80 -2.21 14.02
CA ASN A 111 12.21 -2.29 15.35
C ASN A 111 12.46 -1.03 16.22
N ASN A 112 13.62 -0.37 16.08
CA ASN A 112 13.89 0.88 16.79
C ASN A 112 12.93 2.01 16.38
N LEU A 113 12.77 2.23 15.07
CA LEU A 113 11.92 3.31 14.55
C LEU A 113 10.45 3.08 14.88
N PHE A 114 10.00 1.82 14.80
CA PHE A 114 8.63 1.45 15.18
C PHE A 114 8.33 1.75 16.65
N ILE A 115 9.24 1.35 17.56
CA ILE A 115 9.09 1.60 19.00
C ILE A 115 9.08 3.10 19.29
N GLU A 116 10.03 3.85 18.72
CA GLU A 116 10.10 5.31 18.88
C GLU A 116 8.81 6.00 18.40
N THR A 117 8.25 5.55 17.28
CA THR A 117 6.99 6.08 16.74
C THR A 117 5.81 5.79 17.66
N ARG A 118 5.71 4.54 18.16
CA ARG A 118 4.65 4.12 19.09
C ARG A 118 4.69 4.93 20.38
N ASP A 119 5.88 5.07 20.98
CA ASP A 119 6.04 5.77 22.25
C ASP A 119 5.69 7.25 22.10
N ALA A 120 6.07 7.88 20.99
CA ALA A 120 5.64 9.23 20.66
C ALA A 120 4.11 9.36 20.55
N PHE A 121 3.41 8.37 19.99
CA PHE A 121 1.95 8.40 19.89
C PHE A 121 1.29 8.32 21.28
N ILE A 122 1.86 7.50 22.17
CA ILE A 122 1.38 7.34 23.54
C ILE A 122 1.60 8.64 24.33
N GLU A 123 2.79 9.23 24.25
CA GLU A 123 3.16 10.46 24.96
C GLU A 123 2.30 11.66 24.53
N GLU A 124 1.98 11.76 23.24
CA GLU A 124 1.10 12.80 22.69
C GLU A 124 -0.39 12.53 22.92
N GLY A 125 -0.74 11.41 23.56
CA GLY A 125 -2.13 11.05 23.86
C GLY A 125 -2.94 10.80 22.59
N LEU A 126 -2.35 10.19 21.55
CA LEU A 126 -3.08 9.79 20.35
C LEU A 126 -3.95 8.56 20.63
N THR A 127 -5.06 8.47 19.89
CA THR A 127 -5.89 7.27 19.82
C THR A 127 -5.53 6.52 18.54
N PHE A 128 -5.02 5.29 18.65
CA PHE A 128 -4.51 4.53 17.51
C PHE A 128 -4.51 3.02 17.75
N ILE A 129 -4.37 2.26 16.66
CA ILE A 129 -4.14 0.82 16.67
C ILE A 129 -2.65 0.57 16.43
N GLU A 130 -2.04 -0.28 17.24
CA GLU A 130 -0.72 -0.85 17.01
C GLU A 130 -0.87 -2.32 16.62
N ALA A 131 -0.24 -2.75 15.53
CA ALA A 131 -0.14 -4.14 15.14
C ALA A 131 1.33 -4.54 14.95
N ASP A 132 1.91 -5.17 15.97
CA ASP A 132 3.22 -5.80 15.91
C ASP A 132 3.03 -7.25 15.46
N ILE A 133 3.07 -7.45 14.15
CA ILE A 133 2.85 -8.75 13.50
C ILE A 133 3.98 -9.72 13.88
N SER A 134 5.22 -9.22 14.01
CA SER A 134 6.37 -10.04 14.41
C SER A 134 6.24 -10.63 15.81
N LYS A 135 5.57 -9.91 16.73
CA LYS A 135 5.26 -10.41 18.07
C LYS A 135 3.85 -11.00 18.18
N LYS A 136 3.11 -11.10 17.07
CA LYS A 136 1.70 -11.54 17.04
C LYS A 136 0.82 -10.78 18.04
N GLN A 137 1.01 -9.47 18.14
CA GLN A 137 0.30 -8.66 19.12
C GLN A 137 -0.37 -7.45 18.48
N LEU A 138 -1.64 -7.24 18.81
CA LEU A 138 -2.40 -6.04 18.47
C LEU A 138 -2.80 -5.30 19.75
N ARG A 139 -2.60 -3.99 19.76
CA ARG A 139 -2.98 -3.10 20.87
C ARG A 139 -3.81 -1.93 20.36
N PHE A 140 -4.76 -1.50 21.16
CA PHE A 140 -5.51 -0.28 20.94
C PHE A 140 -5.28 0.68 22.10
N PHE A 141 -4.87 1.89 21.76
CA PHE A 141 -4.69 2.98 22.70
C PHE A 141 -5.76 4.03 22.47
N GLU A 142 -6.40 4.48 23.55
CA GLU A 142 -7.29 5.64 23.55
C GLU A 142 -6.67 6.74 24.40
N ASN A 143 -6.41 7.89 23.79
CA ASN A 143 -5.72 9.02 24.41
C ASN A 143 -4.40 8.59 25.11
N GLY A 144 -3.60 7.74 24.46
CA GLY A 144 -2.37 7.16 25.01
C GLY A 144 -2.56 6.05 26.06
N VAL A 145 -3.79 5.70 26.44
CA VAL A 145 -4.08 4.64 27.41
C VAL A 145 -4.40 3.33 26.69
N LEU A 146 -3.69 2.25 27.03
CA LEU A 146 -3.96 0.92 26.49
C LEU A 146 -5.33 0.40 26.97
N LEU A 147 -6.24 0.14 26.05
CA LEU A 147 -7.59 -0.38 26.35
C LEU A 147 -7.83 -1.80 25.84
N VAL A 148 -7.29 -2.16 24.67
CA VAL A 148 -7.39 -3.53 24.12
C VAL A 148 -5.99 -4.05 23.87
N SER A 149 -5.75 -5.30 24.29
CA SER A 149 -4.58 -6.08 23.91
C SER A 149 -5.07 -7.45 23.45
N ALA A 150 -4.74 -7.80 22.22
CA ALA A 150 -5.18 -9.02 21.57
C ALA A 150 -4.00 -9.76 20.95
N GLU A 151 -4.06 -11.10 20.96
CA GLU A 151 -3.17 -11.94 20.18
C GLU A 151 -3.60 -11.92 18.71
N ILE A 152 -2.64 -11.73 17.81
CA ILE A 152 -2.84 -11.91 16.37
C ILE A 152 -2.72 -13.42 16.09
N LEU A 153 -3.88 -14.05 15.91
CA LEU A 153 -3.95 -15.49 15.64
C LEU A 153 -3.35 -15.83 14.28
N ARG A 154 -3.53 -14.94 13.30
CA ARG A 154 -2.98 -15.12 11.95
C ARG A 154 -2.83 -13.79 11.22
N THR A 155 -1.88 -13.75 10.30
CA THR A 155 -1.77 -12.73 9.27
C THR A 155 -1.81 -13.33 7.87
N GLY A 156 -2.12 -12.51 6.86
CA GLY A 156 -1.82 -12.86 5.48
C GLY A 156 -0.31 -12.99 5.26
N ASP A 157 0.10 -13.88 4.36
CA ASP A 157 1.52 -14.10 4.07
C ASP A 157 2.16 -12.79 3.57
N PRO A 158 3.40 -12.47 3.96
CA PRO A 158 4.11 -11.29 3.46
C PRO A 158 4.10 -11.23 1.93
N GLY A 159 3.75 -10.07 1.37
CA GLY A 159 3.62 -9.88 -0.07
C GLY A 159 2.33 -10.43 -0.70
N SER A 160 1.58 -11.32 -0.03
CA SER A 160 0.28 -11.77 -0.53
C SER A 160 -0.73 -10.63 -0.60
N ARG A 161 -1.88 -10.85 -1.26
CA ARG A 161 -2.98 -9.87 -1.30
C ARG A 161 -3.54 -9.50 0.07
N TRP A 162 -3.16 -10.26 1.09
CA TRP A 162 -3.63 -10.09 2.45
C TRP A 162 -2.50 -9.76 3.43
N GLY A 163 -1.26 -9.75 2.95
CA GLY A 163 -0.10 -9.33 3.72
C GLY A 163 -0.17 -7.82 3.93
N VAL A 164 -0.04 -7.40 5.19
CA VAL A 164 -0.04 -5.99 5.57
C VAL A 164 1.41 -5.57 5.79
N PRO A 165 2.03 -4.79 4.89
CA PRO A 165 3.42 -4.38 5.06
C PRO A 165 3.57 -3.41 6.24
N SER A 166 4.80 -3.29 6.76
CA SER A 166 5.14 -2.26 7.75
C SER A 166 4.78 -0.88 7.21
N GLY A 167 4.17 -0.04 8.04
CA GLY A 167 3.63 1.23 7.58
C GLY A 167 2.77 1.94 8.62
N LEU A 168 2.36 3.15 8.26
CA LEU A 168 1.38 3.93 9.00
C LEU A 168 0.15 4.09 8.13
N TYR A 169 -1.01 3.64 8.58
CA TYR A 169 -2.24 3.61 7.80
C TYR A 169 -3.40 4.29 8.53
N LYS A 170 -4.58 4.36 7.91
CA LYS A 170 -5.76 5.01 8.50
C LYS A 170 -7.02 4.17 8.31
N VAL A 171 -7.81 4.02 9.36
CA VAL A 171 -9.09 3.31 9.26
C VAL A 171 -9.99 4.00 8.23
N GLU A 172 -10.40 3.28 7.20
CA GLU A 172 -11.24 3.79 6.12
C GLU A 172 -12.72 3.52 6.40
N ARG A 173 -13.04 2.29 6.82
CA ARG A 173 -14.38 1.85 7.18
C ARG A 173 -14.34 0.65 8.12
N LYS A 174 -15.50 0.32 8.69
CA LYS A 174 -15.72 -0.89 9.46
C LYS A 174 -17.10 -1.47 9.14
N ASP A 175 -17.19 -2.79 9.06
CA ASP A 175 -18.37 -3.54 8.71
C ASP A 175 -18.57 -4.68 9.73
N GLU A 176 -19.72 -4.77 10.39
CA GLU A 176 -19.98 -5.85 11.38
C GLU A 176 -19.83 -7.24 10.76
N LYS A 177 -20.17 -7.36 9.48
CA LYS A 177 -20.04 -8.59 8.71
C LYS A 177 -19.85 -8.27 7.23
N LEU A 178 -18.67 -8.56 6.69
CA LEU A 178 -18.31 -8.34 5.28
C LEU A 178 -18.23 -9.67 4.52
N PHE A 179 -18.90 -9.80 3.39
CA PHE A 179 -18.67 -10.95 2.50
C PHE A 179 -17.50 -10.68 1.56
N THR A 180 -16.54 -11.60 1.51
CA THR A 180 -15.42 -11.54 0.56
C THR A 180 -15.72 -12.40 -0.65
N THR A 181 -15.66 -11.80 -1.84
CA THR A 181 -15.84 -12.52 -3.12
C THR A 181 -14.66 -13.44 -3.42
N THR A 182 -13.46 -13.09 -2.92
CA THR A 182 -12.27 -13.91 -3.15
C THR A 182 -12.20 -15.12 -2.23
N GLY A 183 -12.41 -14.92 -0.92
CA GLY A 183 -12.39 -16.02 0.04
C GLY A 183 -13.69 -16.82 0.08
N GLN A 184 -14.76 -16.31 -0.54
CA GLN A 184 -16.13 -16.84 -0.47
C GLN A 184 -16.58 -17.05 0.99
N VAL A 185 -16.18 -16.13 1.88
CA VAL A 185 -16.43 -16.20 3.33
C VAL A 185 -16.89 -14.85 3.85
N PHE A 186 -17.65 -14.89 4.93
CA PHE A 186 -17.98 -13.73 5.74
C PHE A 186 -16.90 -13.47 6.79
N LEU A 187 -16.47 -12.23 6.90
CA LEU A 187 -15.56 -11.72 7.91
C LEU A 187 -16.35 -10.94 8.95
N PRO A 188 -16.42 -11.40 10.21
CA PRO A 188 -17.06 -10.64 11.28
C PRO A 188 -16.14 -9.52 11.80
N TRP A 189 -16.74 -8.44 12.32
CA TRP A 189 -16.05 -7.32 12.98
C TRP A 189 -14.93 -6.72 12.13
N GLN A 190 -15.21 -6.56 10.84
CA GLN A 190 -14.22 -6.20 9.85
C GLN A 190 -13.87 -4.71 9.96
N ILE A 191 -12.57 -4.41 9.97
CA ILE A 191 -12.03 -3.04 9.94
C ILE A 191 -11.10 -2.94 8.74
N THR A 192 -11.42 -2.06 7.79
CA THR A 192 -10.57 -1.75 6.63
C THR A 192 -9.72 -0.52 6.94
N PHE A 193 -8.41 -0.57 6.72
CA PHE A 193 -7.52 0.56 7.05
C PHE A 193 -6.54 0.99 5.94
N GLN A 194 -6.60 0.38 4.76
CA GLN A 194 -5.97 0.90 3.53
C GLN A 194 -6.38 -0.03 2.38
N GLY A 195 -7.34 0.37 1.54
CA GLY A 195 -7.77 -0.42 0.38
C GLY A 195 -8.23 -1.84 0.74
N ASN A 196 -7.33 -2.82 0.68
CA ASN A 196 -7.56 -4.23 0.98
C ASN A 196 -6.95 -4.73 2.31
N TYR A 197 -6.32 -3.87 3.11
CA TYR A 197 -5.80 -4.27 4.42
C TYR A 197 -6.90 -4.24 5.48
N ILE A 198 -7.06 -5.38 6.16
CA ILE A 198 -8.21 -5.64 7.02
C ILE A 198 -7.81 -6.28 8.34
N ILE A 199 -8.53 -5.94 9.41
CA ILE A 199 -8.56 -6.66 10.69
C ILE A 199 -9.96 -7.30 10.80
N HIS A 200 -10.05 -8.54 11.29
CA HIS A 200 -11.32 -9.24 11.42
C HIS A 200 -11.29 -10.36 12.47
N GLY A 201 -12.47 -10.84 12.86
CA GLY A 201 -12.66 -12.05 13.68
C GLY A 201 -12.58 -13.34 12.85
N TRP A 202 -13.14 -14.44 13.34
CA TRP A 202 -13.05 -15.75 12.69
C TRP A 202 -13.98 -15.84 11.46
N PRO A 203 -13.45 -16.08 10.24
CA PRO A 203 -14.30 -16.15 9.05
C PRO A 203 -15.26 -17.34 9.06
N THR A 204 -16.43 -17.17 8.45
CA THR A 204 -17.41 -18.25 8.25
C THR A 204 -17.77 -18.40 6.78
N TYR A 205 -17.90 -19.64 6.29
CA TYR A 205 -18.51 -19.92 5.00
C TYR A 205 -19.99 -19.47 4.98
N PRO A 206 -20.63 -19.33 3.80
CA PRO A 206 -22.04 -18.95 3.70
C PRO A 206 -23.01 -19.88 4.45
N GLY A 207 -22.63 -21.14 4.63
CA GLY A 207 -23.36 -22.12 5.44
C GLY A 207 -23.25 -21.92 6.97
N GLY A 208 -22.42 -20.97 7.43
CA GLY A 208 -22.19 -20.67 8.85
C GLY A 208 -21.06 -21.48 9.49
N GLU A 209 -20.47 -22.44 8.77
CA GLU A 209 -19.31 -23.20 9.24
C GLU A 209 -18.07 -22.30 9.33
N LEU A 210 -17.31 -22.45 10.40
CA LEU A 210 -16.04 -21.75 10.56
C LEU A 210 -15.03 -22.22 9.52
N VAL A 211 -14.23 -21.30 8.99
CA VAL A 211 -13.08 -21.68 8.17
C VAL A 211 -12.06 -22.44 9.00
N ALA A 212 -11.27 -23.28 8.34
CA ALA A 212 -10.17 -23.99 8.98
C ALA A 212 -9.14 -22.99 9.54
N GLU A 213 -8.42 -23.39 10.60
CA GLU A 213 -7.39 -22.54 11.21
C GLU A 213 -6.28 -22.18 10.19
N ASP A 214 -6.00 -23.11 9.28
CA ASP A 214 -5.00 -22.99 8.22
C ASP A 214 -5.49 -22.15 7.00
N PHE A 215 -6.74 -21.66 7.00
CA PHE A 215 -7.30 -20.81 5.96
C PHE A 215 -6.51 -19.50 5.81
N ALA A 216 -5.98 -19.26 4.60
CA ALA A 216 -5.12 -18.11 4.32
C ALA A 216 -5.88 -16.82 3.98
N GLY A 217 -7.22 -16.79 4.14
CA GLY A 217 -8.05 -15.60 3.92
C GLY A 217 -7.97 -14.60 5.07
N GLY A 218 -6.78 -14.05 5.28
CA GLY A 218 -6.53 -12.76 4.70
C GLY A 218 -6.77 -11.52 5.55
N GLY A 219 -5.70 -10.94 6.08
CA GLY A 219 -5.70 -9.75 6.93
C GLY A 219 -5.07 -10.07 8.27
N ILE A 220 -5.31 -9.24 9.28
CA ILE A 220 -4.95 -9.51 10.68
C ILE A 220 -6.16 -10.18 11.36
N ARG A 221 -6.06 -11.48 11.62
CA ARG A 221 -7.12 -12.27 12.26
C ARG A 221 -6.93 -12.28 13.77
N LEU A 222 -7.98 -11.87 14.48
CA LEU A 222 -8.09 -11.95 15.93
C LEU A 222 -9.11 -13.03 16.34
N SER A 223 -9.25 -13.31 17.64
CA SER A 223 -10.44 -14.00 18.13
C SER A 223 -11.68 -13.12 17.96
N ASP A 224 -12.86 -13.73 17.85
CA ASP A 224 -14.11 -12.96 17.71
C ASP A 224 -14.32 -11.97 18.85
N GLU A 225 -14.06 -12.39 20.10
CA GLU A 225 -14.16 -11.52 21.29
C GLU A 225 -13.21 -10.31 21.18
N SER A 226 -11.98 -10.52 20.71
CA SER A 226 -11.00 -9.44 20.58
C SER A 226 -11.33 -8.50 19.43
N ALA A 227 -11.80 -9.05 18.30
CA ALA A 227 -12.21 -8.30 17.14
C ALA A 227 -13.45 -7.44 17.44
N GLU A 228 -14.44 -7.99 18.14
CA GLU A 228 -15.64 -7.27 18.59
C GLU A 228 -15.28 -6.10 19.51
N LYS A 229 -14.48 -6.36 20.56
CA LYS A 229 -14.02 -5.30 21.47
C LYS A 229 -13.26 -4.20 20.75
N LEU A 230 -12.38 -4.55 19.82
CA LEU A 230 -11.67 -3.55 19.00
C LEU A 230 -12.65 -2.76 18.14
N PHE A 231 -13.57 -3.44 17.47
CA PHE A 231 -14.55 -2.87 16.56
C PHE A 231 -15.44 -1.81 17.23
N GLU A 232 -15.81 -2.00 18.50
CA GLU A 232 -16.59 -1.04 19.28
C GLU A 232 -15.89 0.32 19.42
N HIS A 233 -14.57 0.33 19.58
CA HIS A 233 -13.78 1.53 19.86
C HIS A 233 -13.29 2.24 18.58
N VAL A 234 -13.06 1.47 17.52
CA VAL A 234 -12.45 1.98 16.29
C VAL A 234 -13.38 2.93 15.52
N LYS A 235 -12.80 4.02 15.02
CA LYS A 235 -13.46 5.09 14.25
C LYS A 235 -12.71 5.34 12.95
N LYS A 236 -13.40 5.88 11.95
CA LYS A 236 -12.81 6.32 10.68
C LYS A 236 -11.70 7.34 10.94
N ASP A 237 -10.68 7.33 10.07
CA ASP A 237 -9.48 8.17 10.05
C ASP A 237 -8.53 7.94 11.24
N MET A 238 -8.79 6.93 12.07
CA MET A 238 -7.89 6.54 13.15
C MET A 238 -6.58 5.94 12.62
N PRO A 239 -5.40 6.32 13.15
CA PRO A 239 -4.13 5.75 12.74
C PRO A 239 -4.00 4.26 13.09
N VAL A 240 -3.37 3.51 12.18
CA VAL A 240 -2.99 2.10 12.36
C VAL A 240 -1.49 1.96 12.08
N LEU A 241 -0.70 1.74 13.12
CA LEU A 241 0.74 1.56 13.03
C LEU A 241 1.06 0.06 12.95
N VAL A 242 1.67 -0.38 11.85
CA VAL A 242 1.95 -1.80 11.58
C VAL A 242 3.45 -2.04 11.51
N HIS A 243 3.90 -3.11 12.17
CA HIS A 243 5.29 -3.55 12.16
C HIS A 243 5.41 -5.03 11.82
N ILE A 244 6.28 -5.30 10.84
CA ILE A 244 6.86 -6.60 10.55
C ILE A 244 8.38 -6.40 10.55
N ASP A 245 9.06 -7.10 11.46
CA ASP A 245 10.49 -7.36 11.45
C ASP A 245 10.83 -8.22 10.23
N THR A 246 11.09 -7.56 9.11
CA THR A 246 11.80 -8.19 8.00
C THR A 246 13.25 -8.23 8.41
N LYS A 247 13.68 -9.32 9.08
CA LYS A 247 15.10 -9.61 9.20
C LYS A 247 15.65 -9.67 7.79
N GLU A 248 16.33 -8.62 7.35
CA GLU A 248 17.13 -8.66 6.13
C GLU A 248 18.24 -9.68 6.37
N THR A 249 17.97 -10.94 6.07
CA THR A 249 19.03 -11.89 5.77
C THR A 249 19.73 -11.34 4.55
N ARG A 250 20.85 -10.63 4.76
CA ARG A 250 21.74 -10.22 3.68
C ARG A 250 22.09 -11.46 2.89
N ASP A 251 21.53 -11.57 1.71
CA ASP A 251 21.80 -12.67 0.81
C ASP A 251 23.24 -12.52 0.32
N GLN A 252 24.11 -13.40 0.83
CA GLN A 252 25.56 -13.37 0.55
C GLN A 252 25.91 -14.03 -0.79
N PHE A 253 24.93 -14.33 -1.63
CA PHE A 253 25.21 -14.86 -2.96
C PHE A 253 25.93 -13.80 -3.80
N ILE A 254 27.14 -14.14 -4.26
CA ILE A 254 28.00 -13.25 -5.02
C ILE A 254 27.98 -13.71 -6.48
N TYR A 255 27.75 -12.77 -7.39
CA TYR A 255 27.85 -12.97 -8.82
C TYR A 255 29.24 -12.55 -9.33
N GLU A 256 29.85 -13.34 -10.21
CA GLU A 256 31.10 -12.97 -10.89
C GLU A 256 30.85 -12.05 -12.09
N THR A 257 31.03 -10.74 -11.89
CA THR A 257 30.71 -9.71 -12.89
C THR A 257 31.59 -9.80 -14.15
N GLN A 258 30.96 -9.86 -15.33
CA GLN A 258 31.59 -9.55 -16.62
C GLN A 258 30.61 -8.73 -17.47
N ILE A 259 31.11 -7.70 -18.14
CA ILE A 259 30.30 -6.81 -18.97
C ILE A 259 29.93 -7.54 -20.26
N PRO A 260 28.63 -7.69 -20.58
CA PRO A 260 28.25 -8.38 -21.80
C PRO A 260 28.20 -7.45 -23.01
N GLU A 261 28.50 -8.01 -24.19
CA GLU A 261 28.18 -7.39 -25.48
C GLU A 261 26.85 -7.97 -25.99
N LEU A 262 25.73 -7.36 -25.59
CA LEU A 262 24.40 -7.69 -26.10
C LEU A 262 23.93 -6.63 -27.09
N ASP A 263 23.50 -7.05 -28.27
CA ASP A 263 22.91 -6.17 -29.28
C ASP A 263 21.40 -5.96 -29.02
N LEU A 264 21.10 -5.41 -27.84
CA LEU A 264 19.75 -5.07 -27.40
C LEU A 264 19.65 -3.55 -27.23
N LYS A 265 18.46 -2.97 -27.44
CA LYS A 265 18.28 -1.50 -27.34
C LYS A 265 18.38 -1.02 -25.90
N HIS A 266 17.40 -1.38 -25.07
CA HIS A 266 17.30 -1.01 -23.66
C HIS A 266 16.87 -2.22 -22.85
N TYR A 267 17.72 -2.64 -21.93
CA TYR A 267 17.50 -3.87 -21.18
C TYR A 267 18.07 -3.80 -19.77
N PHE A 268 17.54 -4.68 -18.93
CA PHE A 268 18.04 -4.89 -17.58
C PHE A 268 17.71 -6.28 -17.12
N VAL A 269 18.67 -6.92 -16.48
CA VAL A 269 18.48 -8.18 -15.77
C VAL A 269 19.18 -8.10 -14.43
N ALA A 270 18.46 -8.45 -13.37
CA ALA A 270 18.97 -8.44 -12.01
C ALA A 270 18.37 -9.58 -11.21
N ASP A 271 19.11 -10.02 -10.20
CA ASP A 271 18.56 -10.81 -9.11
C ASP A 271 17.73 -9.90 -8.20
N ILE A 272 16.44 -10.17 -8.08
CA ILE A 272 15.55 -9.33 -7.27
C ILE A 272 15.63 -9.64 -5.77
N ASP A 273 16.10 -10.83 -5.40
CA ASP A 273 16.16 -11.29 -4.01
C ASP A 273 17.31 -10.59 -3.25
N ASN A 274 18.44 -10.31 -3.93
CA ASN A 274 19.58 -9.60 -3.34
C ASN A 274 19.89 -8.24 -3.99
N GLY A 275 19.22 -7.90 -5.08
CA GLY A 275 19.39 -6.63 -5.77
C GLY A 275 20.58 -6.55 -6.72
N THR A 276 21.27 -7.66 -7.00
CA THR A 276 22.46 -7.65 -7.87
C THR A 276 22.06 -7.46 -9.32
N VAL A 277 22.53 -6.35 -9.91
CA VAL A 277 22.40 -6.11 -11.35
C VAL A 277 23.36 -7.02 -12.11
N LEU A 278 22.83 -7.85 -13.00
CA LEU A 278 23.60 -8.80 -13.80
C LEU A 278 24.00 -8.20 -15.14
N ALA A 279 23.10 -7.45 -15.78
CA ALA A 279 23.41 -6.66 -16.96
C ALA A 279 22.38 -5.54 -17.17
N SER A 280 22.79 -4.43 -17.78
CA SER A 280 21.91 -3.29 -18.05
C SER A 280 22.41 -2.43 -19.21
N LYS A 281 21.49 -1.85 -19.99
CA LYS A 281 21.74 -0.81 -20.99
C LYS A 281 20.58 0.18 -21.01
N GLY A 282 20.91 1.47 -20.98
CA GLY A 282 19.92 2.56 -20.94
C GLY A 282 19.13 2.63 -19.63
N TYR A 283 19.80 2.37 -18.50
CA TYR A 283 19.17 2.21 -17.18
C TYR A 283 18.35 3.42 -16.72
N GLU A 284 18.84 4.63 -16.96
CA GLU A 284 18.23 5.90 -16.53
C GLU A 284 17.46 6.60 -17.65
N GLU A 285 17.46 6.06 -18.88
CA GLU A 285 16.83 6.71 -20.03
C GLU A 285 15.30 6.71 -19.91
N GLN A 286 14.70 7.87 -20.08
CA GLN A 286 13.25 8.04 -20.04
C GLN A 286 12.64 7.68 -21.40
N LEU A 287 11.79 6.66 -21.43
CA LEU A 287 11.17 6.13 -22.65
C LEU A 287 9.67 5.91 -22.46
N PRO A 288 8.86 5.95 -23.53
CA PRO A 288 7.49 5.48 -23.47
C PRO A 288 7.42 4.01 -23.04
N VAL A 289 6.57 3.68 -22.08
CA VAL A 289 6.53 2.32 -21.46
C VAL A 289 5.28 1.51 -21.75
N ALA A 290 4.41 2.03 -22.62
CA ALA A 290 3.18 1.35 -23.03
C ALA A 290 2.39 0.77 -21.83
N SER A 291 1.85 -0.44 -21.96
CA SER A 291 1.02 -1.07 -20.92
C SER A 291 1.75 -1.47 -19.64
N LEU A 292 3.06 -1.23 -19.48
CA LEU A 292 3.73 -1.41 -18.19
C LEU A 292 3.14 -0.48 -17.11
N VAL A 293 2.56 0.66 -17.52
CA VAL A 293 1.77 1.57 -16.67
C VAL A 293 0.74 0.84 -15.82
N LYS A 294 0.15 -0.25 -16.35
CA LYS A 294 -0.90 -1.00 -15.66
C LYS A 294 -0.45 -1.66 -14.36
N LEU A 295 0.86 -1.86 -14.16
CA LEU A 295 1.41 -2.28 -12.87
C LEU A 295 1.24 -1.18 -11.81
N MET A 296 1.51 0.09 -12.15
CA MET A 296 1.23 1.21 -11.24
C MET A 296 -0.28 1.40 -11.03
N THR A 297 -1.08 1.27 -12.10
CA THR A 297 -2.54 1.30 -11.98
C THR A 297 -3.04 0.24 -11.00
N ALA A 298 -2.53 -0.99 -11.07
CA ALA A 298 -2.88 -2.03 -10.11
C ALA A 298 -2.43 -1.69 -8.68
N VAL A 299 -1.21 -1.17 -8.49
CA VAL A 299 -0.72 -0.73 -7.18
C VAL A 299 -1.67 0.30 -6.57
N VAL A 300 -1.96 1.39 -7.28
CA VAL A 300 -2.83 2.47 -6.77
C VAL A 300 -4.26 1.98 -6.56
N ALA A 301 -4.80 1.17 -7.47
CA ALA A 301 -6.13 0.58 -7.33
C ALA A 301 -6.25 -0.21 -6.02
N THR A 302 -5.26 -1.04 -5.69
CA THR A 302 -5.28 -1.85 -4.46
C THR A 302 -5.15 -1.02 -3.19
N GLU A 303 -4.63 0.20 -3.28
CA GLU A 303 -4.48 1.12 -2.14
C GLU A 303 -5.66 2.09 -1.98
N LYS A 304 -6.46 2.28 -3.02
CA LYS A 304 -7.60 3.21 -3.06
C LYS A 304 -8.95 2.51 -3.03
N LEU A 305 -9.01 1.27 -3.51
CA LEU A 305 -10.24 0.52 -3.68
C LEU A 305 -10.18 -0.81 -2.93
N SER A 306 -11.32 -1.19 -2.38
CA SER A 306 -11.52 -2.53 -1.83
C SER A 306 -11.58 -3.55 -2.96
N LEU A 307 -10.77 -4.60 -2.91
CA LEU A 307 -10.74 -5.64 -3.96
C LEU A 307 -12.09 -6.34 -4.18
N ASP A 308 -12.87 -6.51 -3.10
CA ASP A 308 -14.24 -7.05 -3.14
C ASP A 308 -15.30 -5.97 -3.46
N GLY A 309 -14.91 -4.69 -3.54
CA GLY A 309 -15.81 -3.60 -3.90
C GLY A 309 -16.30 -3.76 -5.34
N ARG A 310 -17.59 -3.46 -5.58
CA ARG A 310 -18.16 -3.44 -6.94
C ARG A 310 -18.03 -2.04 -7.52
N VAL A 311 -17.40 -1.96 -8.68
CA VAL A 311 -17.28 -0.75 -9.48
C VAL A 311 -18.39 -0.75 -10.53
N ARG A 312 -19.06 0.39 -10.69
CA ARG A 312 -20.05 0.54 -11.76
C ARG A 312 -19.32 0.65 -13.10
N VAL A 313 -19.69 -0.20 -14.05
CA VAL A 313 -19.15 -0.10 -15.40
C VAL A 313 -19.87 1.03 -16.11
N ILE A 314 -19.17 2.14 -16.31
CA ILE A 314 -19.60 3.22 -17.18
C ILE A 314 -18.81 3.01 -18.46
N SER A 315 -19.46 2.50 -19.52
CA SER A 315 -18.81 2.17 -20.78
C SER A 315 -17.91 3.33 -21.23
N PRO A 316 -16.57 3.17 -21.21
CA PRO A 316 -15.69 4.25 -21.59
C PRO A 316 -15.73 4.32 -23.12
N THR A 317 -16.51 5.26 -23.65
CA THR A 317 -16.78 5.44 -25.08
C THR A 317 -15.54 5.79 -25.92
N PHE A 318 -14.37 5.96 -25.29
CA PHE A 318 -13.16 6.51 -25.89
C PHE A 318 -11.92 5.60 -25.81
N VAL A 319 -12.02 4.39 -25.25
CA VAL A 319 -10.88 3.44 -25.19
C VAL A 319 -11.27 2.06 -25.70
N THR A 320 -10.37 1.46 -26.47
CA THR A 320 -10.54 0.11 -27.03
C THR A 320 -9.55 -0.84 -26.36
N SER A 321 -10.05 -1.97 -25.86
CA SER A 321 -9.23 -3.11 -25.43
C SER A 321 -9.05 -4.09 -26.59
N LEU A 322 -7.97 -4.88 -26.60
CA LEU A 322 -7.80 -5.95 -27.58
C LEU A 322 -8.90 -7.01 -27.47
N ILE A 323 -9.32 -7.33 -26.24
CA ILE A 323 -10.49 -8.17 -25.94
C ILE A 323 -11.47 -7.34 -25.10
N PRO A 324 -12.59 -6.88 -25.68
CA PRO A 324 -13.63 -6.17 -24.93
C PRO A 324 -14.44 -7.12 -24.04
N ARG A 325 -14.57 -6.80 -22.74
CA ARG A 325 -15.32 -7.64 -21.77
C ARG A 325 -16.35 -6.89 -20.92
N LEU A 326 -16.34 -5.55 -20.93
CA LEU A 326 -17.12 -4.75 -20.00
C LEU A 326 -18.45 -4.22 -20.58
N ALA A 327 -18.63 -4.22 -21.90
CA ALA A 327 -19.76 -3.56 -22.58
C ALA A 327 -21.16 -3.99 -22.09
N GLU A 328 -21.34 -5.24 -21.67
CA GLU A 328 -22.64 -5.80 -21.24
C GLU A 328 -22.80 -5.89 -19.71
N ARG A 329 -21.81 -5.39 -18.95
CA ARG A 329 -21.79 -5.49 -17.48
C ARG A 329 -22.28 -4.18 -16.88
N SER A 330 -23.11 -4.24 -15.84
CA SER A 330 -23.53 -3.06 -15.08
C SER A 330 -22.57 -2.70 -13.94
N SER A 331 -21.95 -3.71 -13.34
CA SER A 331 -20.93 -3.56 -12.30
C SER A 331 -20.00 -4.78 -12.32
N VAL A 332 -18.77 -4.60 -11.86
CA VAL A 332 -17.73 -5.65 -11.78
C VAL A 332 -16.89 -5.40 -10.51
N SER A 333 -16.46 -6.46 -9.84
CA SER A 333 -15.53 -6.36 -8.70
C SER A 333 -14.18 -5.77 -9.12
N VAL A 334 -13.55 -5.00 -8.23
CA VAL A 334 -12.20 -4.47 -8.46
C VAL A 334 -11.20 -5.59 -8.77
N TYR A 335 -11.30 -6.73 -8.08
CA TYR A 335 -10.46 -7.89 -8.37
C TYR A 335 -10.61 -8.39 -9.81
N SER A 336 -11.85 -8.54 -10.30
CA SER A 336 -12.08 -8.96 -11.69
C SER A 336 -11.57 -7.91 -12.69
N LEU A 337 -11.67 -6.61 -12.37
CA LEU A 337 -11.05 -5.56 -13.17
C LEU A 337 -9.52 -5.65 -13.18
N LEU A 338 -8.88 -5.98 -12.05
CA LEU A 338 -7.43 -6.22 -11.99
C LEU A 338 -7.01 -7.42 -12.82
N GLN A 339 -7.80 -8.49 -12.86
CA GLN A 339 -7.53 -9.63 -13.75
C GLN A 339 -7.55 -9.19 -15.21
N LEU A 340 -8.57 -8.45 -15.65
CA LEU A 340 -8.62 -7.91 -17.02
C LEU A 340 -7.45 -6.97 -17.32
N LEU A 341 -7.12 -6.09 -16.37
CA LEU A 341 -6.03 -5.13 -16.46
C LEU A 341 -4.68 -5.81 -16.66
N LEU A 342 -4.42 -6.88 -15.90
CA LEU A 342 -3.10 -7.49 -15.79
C LEU A 342 -2.89 -8.66 -16.75
N VAL A 343 -3.92 -9.48 -16.98
CA VAL A 343 -3.86 -10.70 -17.81
C VAL A 343 -4.07 -10.36 -19.29
N GLU A 344 -5.12 -9.61 -19.61
CA GLU A 344 -5.49 -9.24 -20.98
C GLU A 344 -5.11 -7.79 -21.34
N SER A 345 -4.37 -7.11 -20.47
CA SER A 345 -3.94 -5.72 -20.71
C SER A 345 -5.10 -4.76 -21.03
N SER A 346 -6.27 -4.98 -20.45
CA SER A 346 -7.50 -4.24 -20.79
C SER A 346 -7.39 -2.74 -20.49
N ASN A 347 -7.63 -1.92 -21.52
CA ASN A 347 -7.67 -0.46 -21.39
C ASN A 347 -8.99 0.00 -20.76
N GLU A 348 -10.10 -0.69 -21.06
CA GLU A 348 -11.40 -0.42 -20.43
C GLU A 348 -11.34 -0.64 -18.92
N ALA A 349 -10.65 -1.70 -18.46
CA ALA A 349 -10.48 -1.94 -17.03
C ALA A 349 -9.66 -0.84 -16.36
N ALA A 350 -8.58 -0.37 -17.00
CA ALA A 350 -7.76 0.73 -16.50
C ALA A 350 -8.57 2.03 -16.31
N GLU A 351 -9.34 2.42 -17.32
CA GLU A 351 -10.18 3.62 -17.27
C GLU A 351 -11.37 3.45 -16.33
N THR A 352 -11.94 2.25 -16.21
CA THR A 352 -13.02 1.95 -15.24
C THR A 352 -12.52 2.08 -13.80
N ILE A 353 -11.35 1.53 -13.49
CA ILE A 353 -10.70 1.65 -12.18
C ILE A 353 -10.41 3.12 -11.85
N ALA A 354 -9.79 3.85 -12.78
CA ALA A 354 -9.48 5.25 -12.58
C ALA A 354 -10.75 6.12 -12.43
N GLY A 355 -11.80 5.79 -13.19
CA GLY A 355 -13.09 6.46 -13.13
C GLY A 355 -13.82 6.33 -11.80
N GLU A 356 -13.71 5.18 -11.12
CA GLU A 356 -14.33 4.95 -9.81
C GLU A 356 -13.79 5.90 -8.72
N VAL A 357 -12.47 6.12 -8.72
CA VAL A 357 -11.83 7.09 -7.80
C VAL A 357 -12.03 8.52 -8.29
N GLY A 358 -12.16 8.71 -9.60
CA GLY A 358 -12.09 9.99 -10.29
C GLY A 358 -10.78 10.07 -11.04
N ARG A 359 -10.86 10.07 -12.38
CA ARG A 359 -9.69 9.88 -13.27
C ARG A 359 -8.52 10.81 -12.97
N ALA A 360 -8.79 12.10 -12.72
CA ALA A 360 -7.74 13.07 -12.40
C ALA A 360 -7.09 12.78 -11.03
N GLU A 361 -7.88 12.51 -9.99
CA GLU A 361 -7.38 12.13 -8.67
C GLU A 361 -6.57 10.83 -8.74
N PHE A 362 -7.01 9.88 -9.57
CA PHE A 362 -6.29 8.62 -9.76
C PHE A 362 -4.91 8.83 -10.40
N LEU A 363 -4.82 9.68 -11.44
CA LEU A 363 -3.53 10.03 -12.07
C LEU A 363 -2.61 10.81 -11.12
N GLU A 364 -3.16 11.70 -10.31
CA GLU A 364 -2.40 12.37 -9.24
C GLU A 364 -1.85 11.35 -8.24
N ALA A 365 -2.67 10.36 -7.84
CA ALA A 365 -2.26 9.29 -6.95
C ALA A 365 -1.18 8.38 -7.57
N MET A 366 -1.25 8.06 -8.86
CA MET A 366 -0.21 7.31 -9.58
C MET A 366 1.14 8.05 -9.56
N ASN A 367 1.13 9.34 -9.90
CA ASN A 367 2.36 10.13 -9.91
C ASN A 367 2.87 10.44 -8.50
N ALA A 368 1.98 10.58 -7.51
CA ALA A 368 2.37 10.71 -6.10
C ALA A 368 3.02 9.41 -5.59
N LYS A 369 2.46 8.24 -5.93
CA LYS A 369 3.05 6.94 -5.60
C LYS A 369 4.43 6.77 -6.25
N ALA A 370 4.58 7.14 -7.52
CA ALA A 370 5.87 7.12 -8.21
C ALA A 370 6.93 7.91 -7.42
N ARG A 371 6.63 9.16 -7.05
CA ARG A 371 7.53 10.00 -6.23
C ARG A 371 7.81 9.40 -4.85
N GLN A 372 6.79 8.85 -4.19
CA GLN A 372 6.94 8.20 -2.88
C GLN A 372 7.90 7.01 -2.94
N LEU A 373 7.90 6.27 -4.04
CA LEU A 373 8.82 5.15 -4.29
C LEU A 373 10.20 5.60 -4.77
N GLY A 374 10.40 6.89 -5.07
CA GLY A 374 11.66 7.43 -5.62
C GLY A 374 11.79 7.29 -7.14
N MET A 375 10.69 7.06 -7.86
CA MET A 375 10.66 6.95 -9.31
C MET A 375 10.70 8.35 -9.97
N MET A 376 11.87 8.96 -10.03
CA MET A 376 12.04 10.38 -10.40
C MET A 376 12.02 10.65 -11.91
N ASN A 377 12.23 9.60 -12.72
CA ASN A 377 12.22 9.65 -14.18
C ASN A 377 10.88 9.15 -14.77
N THR A 378 9.82 9.10 -13.96
CA THR A 378 8.51 8.57 -14.31
C THR A 378 7.44 9.66 -14.37
N ASN A 379 6.59 9.61 -15.41
CA ASN A 379 5.36 10.38 -15.52
C ASN A 379 4.25 9.51 -16.12
N PHE A 380 3.10 9.47 -15.45
CA PHE A 380 1.90 8.78 -15.94
C PHE A 380 0.85 9.80 -16.43
N ALA A 381 0.52 9.76 -17.71
CA ALA A 381 -0.46 10.61 -18.38
C ALA A 381 -1.85 9.96 -18.51
N ASP A 382 -1.93 8.63 -18.48
CA ASP A 382 -3.18 7.87 -18.43
C ASP A 382 -2.98 6.53 -17.69
N PRO A 383 -4.04 5.83 -17.23
CA PRO A 383 -3.91 4.62 -16.43
C PRO A 383 -3.64 3.35 -17.28
N SER A 384 -3.68 3.45 -18.61
CA SER A 384 -3.65 2.31 -19.53
C SER A 384 -2.30 2.13 -20.23
N GLY A 385 -1.55 3.21 -20.43
CA GLY A 385 -0.32 3.21 -21.22
C GLY A 385 -0.51 3.52 -22.70
N LEU A 386 -1.65 4.11 -23.10
CA LEU A 386 -1.92 4.47 -24.49
C LEU A 386 -1.18 5.75 -24.92
N SER A 387 -1.08 6.73 -24.03
CA SER A 387 -0.35 7.96 -24.28
C SER A 387 1.15 7.68 -24.33
N SER A 388 1.81 8.26 -25.33
CA SER A 388 3.28 8.30 -25.44
C SER A 388 3.93 9.15 -24.33
N GLU A 389 3.15 9.95 -23.61
CA GLU A 389 3.60 10.72 -22.45
C GLU A 389 3.67 9.87 -21.16
N ASN A 390 3.21 8.62 -21.21
CA ASN A 390 3.52 7.65 -20.16
C ASN A 390 4.96 7.18 -20.34
N VAL A 391 5.85 7.81 -19.58
CA VAL A 391 7.28 7.58 -19.68
C VAL A 391 7.84 7.14 -18.33
N SER A 392 8.89 6.32 -18.36
CA SER A 392 9.63 5.86 -17.19
C SER A 392 11.04 5.47 -17.64
N SER A 393 11.95 5.29 -16.67
CA SER A 393 13.23 4.62 -16.88
C SER A 393 13.18 3.16 -16.43
N ILE A 394 14.20 2.38 -16.80
CA ILE A 394 14.40 1.03 -16.28
C ILE A 394 14.64 1.05 -14.77
N GLU A 395 15.40 2.01 -14.25
CA GLU A 395 15.64 2.19 -12.82
C GLU A 395 14.32 2.33 -12.04
N ASP A 396 13.44 3.20 -12.52
CA ASP A 396 12.14 3.45 -11.91
C ASP A 396 11.23 2.22 -11.99
N LEU A 397 11.19 1.56 -13.15
CA LEU A 397 10.42 0.33 -13.32
C LEU A 397 10.96 -0.81 -12.44
N TYR A 398 12.27 -0.90 -12.24
CA TYR A 398 12.87 -1.85 -11.32
C TYR A 398 12.49 -1.54 -9.87
N THR A 399 12.44 -0.26 -9.50
CA THR A 399 11.96 0.19 -8.19
C THR A 399 10.50 -0.18 -7.95
N LEU A 400 9.62 0.07 -8.93
CA LEU A 400 8.23 -0.39 -8.90
C LEU A 400 8.15 -1.92 -8.78
N THR A 401 8.97 -2.64 -9.54
CA THR A 401 9.00 -4.10 -9.54
C THR A 401 9.42 -4.66 -8.18
N LYS A 402 10.46 -4.11 -7.55
CA LYS A 402 10.84 -4.47 -6.17
C LYS A 402 9.73 -4.20 -5.17
N TYR A 403 9.07 -3.04 -5.27
CA TYR A 403 7.95 -2.71 -4.39
C TYR A 403 6.81 -3.72 -4.53
N ILE A 404 6.41 -4.03 -5.77
CA ILE A 404 5.35 -5.02 -6.01
C ILE A 404 5.81 -6.40 -5.53
N TYR A 405 7.01 -6.86 -5.88
CA TYR A 405 7.53 -8.16 -5.49
C TYR A 405 7.56 -8.36 -3.97
N LYS A 406 7.96 -7.33 -3.21
CA LYS A 406 8.04 -7.40 -1.74
C LYS A 406 6.70 -7.21 -1.04
N ASN A 407 5.88 -6.25 -1.49
CA ASN A 407 4.73 -5.76 -0.72
C ASN A 407 3.37 -6.13 -1.33
N LYS A 408 3.32 -6.44 -2.63
CA LYS A 408 2.09 -6.71 -3.39
C LYS A 408 2.29 -7.81 -4.43
N ARG A 409 3.00 -8.88 -4.05
CA ARG A 409 3.40 -10.01 -4.90
C ARG A 409 2.23 -10.62 -5.68
N PHE A 410 1.04 -10.61 -5.08
CA PHE A 410 -0.20 -11.07 -5.73
C PHE A 410 -0.51 -10.38 -7.06
N ILE A 411 -0.03 -9.14 -7.29
CA ILE A 411 -0.17 -8.47 -8.60
C ILE A 411 0.58 -9.27 -9.66
N PHE A 412 1.80 -9.74 -9.36
CA PHE A 412 2.53 -10.63 -10.27
C PHE A 412 1.94 -12.03 -10.33
N ASP A 413 1.39 -12.55 -9.23
CA ASP A 413 0.74 -13.86 -9.26
C ASP A 413 -0.51 -13.84 -10.18
N ILE A 414 -1.28 -12.74 -10.20
CA ILE A 414 -2.37 -12.54 -11.18
C ILE A 414 -1.81 -12.57 -12.62
N THR A 415 -0.70 -11.88 -12.87
CA THR A 415 -0.12 -11.81 -14.22
C THR A 415 0.48 -13.13 -14.70
N ALA A 416 0.90 -14.01 -13.79
CA ALA A 416 1.39 -15.34 -14.11
C ALA A 416 0.27 -16.25 -14.64
N ASN A 417 -0.99 -15.91 -14.33
CA ASN A 417 -2.16 -16.76 -14.58
C ASN A 417 -1.97 -18.17 -13.98
N GLU A 418 -1.14 -18.28 -12.94
CA GLU A 418 -1.11 -19.47 -12.11
C GLU A 418 -2.49 -19.63 -11.48
N THR A 419 -2.92 -20.88 -11.28
CA THR A 419 -4.09 -21.19 -10.46
C THR A 419 -3.77 -20.72 -9.06
N LEU A 420 -4.04 -19.43 -8.80
CA LEU A 420 -3.94 -18.86 -7.47
C LEU A 420 -4.71 -19.83 -6.56
N SER A 421 -4.03 -20.32 -5.52
CA SER A 421 -4.57 -21.35 -4.61
C SER A 421 -6.02 -21.07 -4.23
N ASN A 422 -6.78 -22.09 -3.81
CA ASN A 422 -8.23 -22.07 -3.52
C ASN A 422 -8.80 -20.84 -2.76
N VAL A 423 -7.93 -20.03 -2.14
CA VAL A 423 -8.16 -18.74 -1.48
C VAL A 423 -8.37 -17.55 -2.47
N TYR A 424 -8.10 -17.74 -3.76
CA TYR A 424 -8.15 -16.73 -4.83
C TYR A 424 -9.16 -17.08 -5.95
N VAL A 425 -9.95 -18.14 -5.76
CA VAL A 425 -10.85 -18.68 -6.78
C VAL A 425 -12.13 -17.83 -6.88
N GLY A 426 -12.35 -17.24 -8.06
CA GLY A 426 -13.62 -16.61 -8.44
C GLY A 426 -13.47 -15.25 -9.11
N GLY A 427 -12.90 -15.21 -10.33
CA GLY A 427 -13.06 -14.07 -11.22
C GLY A 427 -14.46 -14.06 -11.85
N GLU A 428 -15.01 -12.89 -12.17
CA GLU A 428 -16.32 -12.79 -12.87
C GLU A 428 -16.25 -13.14 -14.37
N PHE A 429 -15.07 -13.53 -14.86
CA PHE A 429 -14.77 -13.78 -16.27
C PHE A 429 -14.10 -15.14 -16.46
N ASP A 430 -14.66 -15.92 -17.38
CA ASP A 430 -14.07 -17.17 -17.85
C ASP A 430 -13.22 -16.94 -19.11
N GLY A 431 -12.28 -17.87 -19.35
CA GLY A 431 -11.50 -17.93 -20.59
C GLY A 431 -10.61 -16.70 -20.81
N LEU A 432 -9.96 -16.19 -19.76
CA LEU A 432 -8.97 -15.11 -19.89
C LEU A 432 -7.77 -15.57 -20.71
N VAL A 433 -7.30 -14.71 -21.62
CA VAL A 433 -6.10 -14.96 -22.43
C VAL A 433 -4.92 -14.20 -21.84
N ASN A 434 -3.91 -14.90 -21.31
CA ASN A 434 -2.75 -14.24 -20.73
C ASN A 434 -1.80 -13.71 -21.82
N PHE A 435 -1.73 -12.38 -21.94
CA PHE A 435 -0.82 -11.72 -22.90
C PHE A 435 0.62 -11.65 -22.42
N ASN A 436 0.90 -11.98 -21.16
CA ASN A 436 2.24 -11.88 -20.59
C ASN A 436 3.15 -13.06 -20.93
N GLY A 437 2.66 -14.07 -21.67
CA GLY A 437 3.45 -15.22 -22.07
C GLY A 437 4.67 -14.83 -22.93
N ALA A 438 5.86 -15.24 -22.47
CA ALA A 438 7.06 -15.38 -23.29
C ALA A 438 7.27 -16.89 -23.57
N GLU A 439 7.90 -17.27 -24.68
CA GLU A 439 7.95 -18.66 -25.19
C GLU A 439 8.71 -19.70 -24.33
N ASP A 440 9.13 -19.39 -23.10
CA ASP A 440 9.62 -20.37 -22.11
C ASP A 440 8.88 -20.21 -20.77
N MET A 441 7.79 -20.97 -20.62
CA MET A 441 6.84 -20.85 -19.51
C MET A 441 7.32 -21.43 -18.18
N ASP A 442 8.32 -22.32 -18.17
CA ASP A 442 8.65 -23.08 -16.95
C ASP A 442 9.28 -22.20 -15.85
N SER A 443 10.00 -21.14 -16.24
CA SER A 443 10.62 -20.22 -15.28
C SER A 443 9.74 -19.01 -14.96
N PHE A 444 8.76 -18.66 -15.79
CA PHE A 444 8.01 -17.42 -15.66
C PHE A 444 7.07 -17.45 -14.45
N ILE A 445 7.23 -16.48 -13.55
CA ILE A 445 6.44 -16.37 -12.32
C ILE A 445 5.70 -15.02 -12.22
N GLY A 446 5.47 -14.35 -13.36
CA GLY A 446 4.70 -13.10 -13.45
C GLY A 446 5.45 -11.95 -14.11
N GLY A 447 4.72 -10.95 -14.56
CA GLY A 447 5.26 -9.82 -15.32
C GLY A 447 4.18 -8.98 -15.99
N LYS A 448 4.59 -8.05 -16.85
CA LYS A 448 3.68 -7.30 -17.71
C LYS A 448 4.34 -7.03 -19.04
N VAL A 449 3.57 -7.17 -20.11
CA VAL A 449 3.99 -6.75 -21.46
C VAL A 449 3.26 -5.48 -21.91
N GLY A 450 3.84 -4.77 -22.87
CA GLY A 450 3.22 -3.63 -23.54
C GLY A 450 3.76 -3.45 -24.95
N GLU A 451 2.94 -2.82 -25.79
CA GLU A 451 3.33 -2.45 -27.14
C GLU A 451 2.56 -1.22 -27.59
N THR A 452 3.27 -0.22 -28.12
CA THR A 452 2.70 0.90 -28.88
C THR A 452 3.70 1.30 -29.96
N ILE A 453 3.25 2.08 -30.95
CA ILE A 453 4.15 2.63 -31.98
C ILE A 453 5.29 3.44 -31.36
N ALA A 454 5.01 4.22 -30.30
CA ALA A 454 6.01 5.07 -29.66
C ALA A 454 6.97 4.29 -28.72
N ALA A 455 6.49 3.21 -28.10
CA ALA A 455 7.26 2.46 -27.10
C ALA A 455 8.01 1.25 -27.68
N GLY A 456 7.66 0.79 -28.89
CA GLY A 456 8.02 -0.56 -29.34
C GLY A 456 7.43 -1.62 -28.41
N GLN A 457 8.04 -2.80 -28.37
CA GLN A 457 7.69 -3.85 -27.42
C GLN A 457 8.42 -3.65 -26.09
N THR A 458 7.66 -3.69 -25.00
CA THR A 458 8.16 -3.51 -23.63
C THR A 458 7.79 -4.70 -22.76
N SER A 459 8.64 -5.12 -21.82
CA SER A 459 8.30 -6.09 -20.76
C SER A 459 8.94 -5.76 -19.43
N ILE A 460 8.27 -6.20 -18.38
CA ILE A 460 8.86 -6.61 -17.11
C ILE A 460 8.49 -8.07 -16.92
N SER A 461 9.43 -8.97 -16.69
CA SER A 461 9.14 -10.38 -16.40
C SER A 461 10.01 -10.89 -15.25
N LEU A 462 9.42 -11.77 -14.45
CA LEU A 462 10.07 -12.44 -13.33
C LEU A 462 10.27 -13.91 -13.68
N HIS A 463 11.49 -14.38 -13.49
CA HIS A 463 11.89 -15.73 -13.85
C HIS A 463 12.57 -16.41 -12.66
N LYS A 464 12.06 -17.58 -12.26
CA LYS A 464 12.69 -18.43 -11.26
C LYS A 464 13.73 -19.30 -11.93
N ILE A 465 15.00 -19.12 -11.56
CA ILE A 465 16.14 -19.84 -12.12
C ILE A 465 16.94 -20.45 -10.99
N GLN A 466 17.38 -21.70 -11.20
CA GLN A 466 18.29 -22.36 -10.27
C GLN A 466 19.73 -22.00 -10.62
N PHE A 467 20.44 -21.39 -9.67
CA PHE A 467 21.89 -21.19 -9.74
C PHE A 467 22.55 -22.10 -8.72
N GLN A 468 23.45 -22.99 -9.16
CA GLN A 468 24.03 -24.04 -8.33
C GLN A 468 22.95 -24.87 -7.63
N THR A 469 22.79 -24.74 -6.31
CA THR A 469 21.78 -25.44 -5.51
C THR A 469 20.68 -24.51 -4.97
N LYS A 470 20.68 -23.23 -5.36
CA LYS A 470 19.75 -22.22 -4.84
C LYS A 470 18.85 -21.69 -5.94
N ASP A 471 17.54 -21.71 -5.70
CA ASP A 471 16.58 -21.02 -6.52
C ASP A 471 16.72 -19.51 -6.32
N ARG A 472 16.71 -18.76 -7.41
CA ARG A 472 16.79 -17.30 -7.45
C ARG A 472 15.70 -16.74 -8.33
N THR A 473 15.18 -15.58 -7.97
CA THR A 473 14.28 -14.84 -8.84
C THR A 473 15.03 -13.77 -9.59
N LEU A 474 14.95 -13.82 -10.92
CA LEU A 474 15.44 -12.76 -11.78
C LEU A 474 14.31 -11.86 -12.20
N VAL A 475 14.59 -10.58 -12.29
CA VAL A 475 13.79 -9.62 -13.05
C VAL A 475 14.46 -9.35 -14.38
N VAL A 476 13.68 -9.33 -15.46
CA VAL A 476 14.10 -8.90 -16.79
C VAL A 476 13.20 -7.74 -17.22
N ILE A 477 13.81 -6.62 -17.61
CA ILE A 477 13.10 -5.44 -18.13
C ILE A 477 13.62 -5.14 -19.53
N LEU A 478 12.72 -4.95 -20.48
CA LEU A 478 13.01 -4.55 -21.85
C LEU A 478 12.15 -3.37 -22.24
N LEU A 479 12.76 -2.37 -22.90
CA LEU A 479 12.06 -1.23 -23.48
C LEU A 479 12.47 -1.09 -24.95
N GLY A 480 11.52 -0.73 -25.83
CA GLY A 480 11.83 -0.46 -27.24
C GLY A 480 12.20 -1.68 -28.09
N SER A 481 11.98 -2.90 -27.60
CA SER A 481 12.33 -4.14 -28.32
C SER A 481 11.52 -4.30 -29.62
N GLU A 482 12.13 -4.93 -30.61
CA GLU A 482 11.47 -5.35 -31.86
C GLU A 482 11.00 -6.82 -31.80
N ASN A 483 11.70 -7.65 -31.00
CA ASN A 483 11.34 -9.03 -30.74
C ASN A 483 11.59 -9.38 -29.26
N ARG A 484 10.63 -9.00 -28.42
CA ARG A 484 10.77 -9.10 -26.96
C ARG A 484 10.98 -10.53 -26.47
N THR A 485 10.38 -11.51 -27.14
CA THR A 485 10.51 -12.93 -26.75
C THR A 485 11.95 -13.41 -26.94
N GLU A 486 12.54 -13.13 -28.09
CA GLU A 486 13.93 -13.47 -28.41
C GLU A 486 14.91 -12.73 -27.49
N ASP A 487 14.65 -11.45 -27.22
CA ASP A 487 15.48 -10.63 -26.34
C ASP A 487 15.47 -11.12 -24.88
N ILE A 488 14.29 -11.54 -24.36
CA ILE A 488 14.18 -12.19 -23.05
C ILE A 488 15.00 -13.49 -23.05
N GLY A 489 14.79 -14.35 -24.05
CA GLY A 489 15.52 -15.61 -24.18
C GLY A 489 17.04 -15.42 -24.23
N THR A 490 17.50 -14.37 -24.93
CA THR A 490 18.91 -13.98 -25.00
C THR A 490 19.45 -13.57 -23.64
N LEU A 491 18.73 -12.74 -22.87
CA LEU A 491 19.14 -12.33 -21.52
C LEU A 491 19.16 -13.48 -20.53
N LEU A 492 18.14 -14.34 -20.55
CA LEU A 492 18.09 -15.52 -19.68
C LEU A 492 19.19 -16.51 -20.02
N SER A 493 19.45 -16.75 -21.31
CA SER A 493 20.55 -17.59 -21.78
C SER A 493 21.91 -17.02 -21.40
N TYR A 494 22.11 -15.70 -21.54
CA TYR A 494 23.31 -15.03 -21.07
C TYR A 494 23.53 -15.28 -19.57
N VAL A 495 22.48 -15.08 -18.77
CA VAL A 495 22.58 -15.26 -17.32
C VAL A 495 22.84 -16.72 -16.95
N ALA A 496 22.14 -17.68 -17.57
CA ALA A 496 22.36 -19.11 -17.35
C ALA A 496 23.79 -19.51 -17.72
N ASN A 497 24.27 -19.15 -18.90
CA ASN A 497 25.63 -19.49 -19.34
C ASN A 497 26.72 -18.85 -18.47
N ARG A 498 26.45 -17.67 -17.91
CA ARG A 498 27.46 -16.90 -17.19
C ARG A 498 27.53 -17.19 -15.70
N PHE A 499 26.38 -17.48 -15.07
CA PHE A 499 26.28 -17.53 -13.62
C PHE A 499 25.76 -18.86 -13.06
N SER A 500 25.37 -19.83 -13.91
CA SER A 500 24.88 -21.15 -13.43
C SER A 500 25.94 -22.07 -12.85
N HIS A 501 27.24 -21.76 -13.04
CA HIS A 501 28.36 -22.58 -12.59
C HIS A 501 29.02 -22.00 -11.34
#